data_AF-A0A2G9LJP7-F1
#
_entry.id   AF-A0A2G9LJP7-F1
#
_cell.length_a   1.000
_cell.length_b   1.000
_cell.length_c   1.000
_cell.angle_alpha   90.00
_cell.angle_beta   90.00
_cell.angle_gamma   90.00
#
_symmetry.space_group_name_H-M   'P 1'
#
loop_
_entity.id
_entity.type
_entity.pdbx_description
1 polymer ?
#
loop_
_entity_poly.entity_id
_entity_poly.type
_entity_poly.pdbx_seq_one_letter_code
_entity_poly.pdbx_strand_id
1 'polypeptide(L)' 'MHIKMKDLKMLDKIELAKKQKNLSDEILKLRTQAAAGAKLEKPKKIREIKKDIARILTFQNQVKKIKEKETKKNE' A
#
# COMPACT_ATOMS: atom_id res chain seq x y z
N MET A 1 -9.61 -4.08 7.36
CA MET A 1 -8.33 -4.73 7.73
C MET A 1 -7.23 -3.68 7.76
N HIS A 2 -6.24 -3.79 8.64
CA HIS A 2 -5.13 -2.83 8.73
C HIS A 2 -3.83 -3.61 8.65
N ILE A 3 -3.07 -3.40 7.58
CA ILE A 3 -1.69 -3.87 7.49
C ILE A 3 -0.93 -3.33 8.71
N LYS A 4 -0.33 -4.23 9.50
CA LYS A 4 0.47 -3.84 10.65
C LYS A 4 1.86 -3.47 10.19
N MET A 5 2.48 -2.52 10.90
CA MET A 5 3.83 -2.06 10.58
C MET A 5 4.88 -3.17 10.71
N LYS A 6 4.64 -4.16 11.58
CA LYS A 6 5.49 -5.34 11.71
C LYS A 6 5.55 -6.14 10.41
N ASP A 7 4.38 -6.39 9.82
CA ASP A 7 4.27 -7.12 8.55
C ASP A 7 5.00 -6.39 7.41
N LEU A 8 4.97 -5.05 7.40
CA LEU A 8 5.69 -4.25 6.39
C LEU A 8 7.22 -4.34 6.53
N LYS A 9 7.72 -4.46 7.76
CA LYS A 9 9.16 -4.57 8.03
C LYS A 9 9.73 -5.94 7.66
N MET A 10 8.91 -6.98 7.67
CA MET A 10 9.33 -8.35 7.34
C MET A 10 9.33 -8.63 5.82
N LEU A 11 8.62 -7.80 5.05
CA LEU A 11 8.53 -7.93 3.59
C LEU A 11 9.69 -7.24 2.90
N ASP A 12 10.20 -7.84 1.83
CA ASP A 12 11.21 -7.22 0.99
C ASP A 12 10.61 -6.07 0.13
N LYS A 13 11.46 -5.16 -0.37
CA LYS A 13 11.04 -4.06 -1.26
C LYS A 13 10.24 -4.55 -2.46
N ILE A 14 10.64 -5.67 -3.06
CA ILE A 14 9.95 -6.24 -4.23
C ILE A 14 8.55 -6.72 -3.83
N GLU A 15 8.43 -7.40 -2.69
CA GLU A 15 7.16 -7.89 -2.17
C GLU A 15 6.22 -6.76 -1.77
N LEU A 16 6.75 -5.68 -1.16
CA LEU A 16 5.98 -4.48 -0.85
C LEU A 16 5.41 -3.82 -2.10
N ALA A 17 6.20 -3.71 -3.17
CA ALA A 17 5.75 -3.17 -4.46
C ALA A 17 4.68 -4.06 -5.09
N LYS A 18 4.86 -5.39 -5.04
CA LYS A 18 3.86 -6.37 -5.52
C LYS A 18 2.55 -6.25 -4.74
N LYS A 19 2.64 -6.13 -3.41
CA LYS A 19 1.48 -5.96 -2.53
C LYS A 19 0.74 -4.65 -2.80
N GLN A 20 1.47 -3.55 -2.99
CA GLN A 20 0.89 -2.26 -3.40
C GLN A 20 0.14 -2.37 -4.72
N LYS A 21 0.73 -3.04 -5.72
CA LYS A 21 0.10 -3.24 -7.03
C LYS A 21 -1.19 -4.04 -6.91
N ASN A 22 -1.17 -5.16 -6.19
CA ASN A 22 -2.35 -5.99 -5.95
C ASN A 22 -3.51 -5.21 -5.31
N LEU A 23 -3.22 -4.37 -4.30
CA LEU A 23 -4.23 -3.54 -3.65
C LEU A 23 -4.79 -2.46 -4.59
N SER A 24 -3.96 -1.95 -5.51
CA SER A 24 -4.38 -0.97 -6.51
C SER A 24 -5.31 -1.60 -7.56
N ASP A 25 -4.98 -2.82 -8.00
CA ASP A 25 -5.83 -3.61 -8.90
C ASP A 25 -7.17 -3.98 -8.24
N GLU A 26 -7.17 -4.28 -6.94
CA GLU A 26 -8.40 -4.54 -6.19
C GLU A 26 -9.30 -3.29 -6.13
N ILE A 27 -8.74 -2.10 -5.91
CA ILE A 27 -9.50 -0.84 -5.99
C ILE A 27 -10.07 -0.64 -7.39
N LEU A 28 -9.28 -0.91 -8.44
CA LEU A 28 -9.74 -0.77 -9.83
C LEU A 28 -10.96 -1.66 -10.07
N LYS A 29 -10.89 -2.94 -9.68
CA LYS A 29 -12.01 -3.88 -9.79
C LYS A 29 -13.24 -3.41 -9.01
N LEU A 30 -13.08 -2.92 -7.78
CA LEU A 30 -14.19 -2.40 -6.99
C LEU A 30 -14.81 -1.15 -7.62
N ARG A 31 -14.01 -0.30 -8.26
CA ARG A 31 -14.48 0.89 -8.97
C ARG A 31 -15.23 0.53 -10.25
N THR A 32 -14.76 -0.44 -11.03
CA THR A 32 -15.49 -0.89 -12.23
C THR A 32 -16.80 -1.56 -11.87
N GLN A 33 -16.85 -2.37 -10.81
CA GLN A 33 -18.09 -2.93 -10.27
C GLN A 33 -19.08 -1.85 -9.84
N ALA A 34 -18.58 -0.81 -9.15
CA ALA A 34 -19.40 0.33 -8.76
C ALA A 34 -19.98 1.09 -9.97
N ALA A 35 -19.16 1.29 -11.00
CA ALA A 35 -19.57 1.97 -12.24
C ALA A 35 -20.59 1.15 -13.04
N ALA A 36 -20.51 -0.18 -12.99
CA ALA A 36 -21.47 -1.09 -13.61
C ALA A 36 -22.84 -1.13 -12.89
N GLY A 37 -23.06 -0.29 -11.86
CA GLY A 37 -24.32 -0.21 -11.14
C GLY A 37 -24.56 -1.36 -10.15
N ALA A 38 -23.56 -2.23 -9.92
CA ALA A 38 -23.65 -3.25 -8.89
C ALA A 38 -23.67 -2.60 -7.51
N LYS A 39 -24.60 -3.03 -6.64
CA LYS A 39 -24.58 -2.63 -5.23
C LYS A 39 -23.25 -3.06 -4.63
N LEU A 40 -22.40 -2.07 -4.32
CA LEU A 40 -21.20 -2.27 -3.52
C LEU A 40 -21.63 -2.80 -2.15
N GLU A 41 -21.41 -4.08 -1.90
CA GLU A 41 -21.74 -4.68 -0.60
C GLU A 41 -21.00 -3.97 0.55
N LYS A 42 -19.79 -3.47 0.29
CA LYS A 42 -18.90 -2.90 1.32
C LYS A 42 -18.16 -1.67 0.80
N PRO A 43 -18.80 -0.49 0.67
CA PRO A 43 -18.14 0.75 0.26
C PRO A 43 -16.97 1.13 1.18
N LYS A 44 -17.04 0.74 2.47
CA LYS A 44 -15.95 0.91 3.44
C LYS A 44 -14.66 0.19 3.04
N LYS A 45 -14.74 -0.91 2.27
CA LYS A 45 -13.58 -1.70 1.83
C LYS A 45 -12.62 -0.88 0.96
N ILE A 46 -13.14 -0.02 0.09
CA ILE A 46 -12.31 0.89 -0.73
C ILE A 46 -11.49 1.83 0.16
N ARG A 47 -12.10 2.38 1.22
CA ARG A 47 -11.41 3.26 2.17
C ARG A 47 -10.32 2.51 2.95
N GLU A 48 -10.57 1.27 3.33
CA GLU A 48 -9.59 0.43 4.03
C GLU A 48 -8.38 0.12 3.15
N ILE A 49 -8.61 -0.32 1.90
CA ILE A 49 -7.54 -0.64 0.96
C ILE A 49 -6.68 0.61 0.67
N LYS A 50 -7.30 1.79 0.51
CA LYS A 50 -6.56 3.05 0.36
C LYS A 50 -5.65 3.36 1.54
N LYS A 51 -6.13 3.12 2.78
CA LYS A 51 -5.30 3.31 3.99
C LYS A 51 -4.13 2.34 4.01
N ASP A 52 -4.32 1.10 3.58
CA ASP A 52 -3.26 0.11 3.52
C ASP A 52 -2.18 0.46 2.47
N ILE A 53 -2.59 0.95 1.29
CA ILE A 53 -1.65 1.50 0.28
C ILE A 53 -0.86 2.68 0.87
N ALA A 54 -1.52 3.62 1.54
CA ALA A 54 -0.85 4.77 2.14
C ALA A 54 0.20 4.36 3.19
N ARG A 55 -0.07 3.31 3.98
CA ARG A 55 0.91 2.77 4.94
C ARG A 55 2.12 2.16 4.26
N ILE A 56 1.93 1.38 3.19
CA ILE A 56 3.03 0.80 2.41
C ILE A 56 3.93 1.91 1.85
N LEU A 57 3.33 2.91 1.19
CA LEU A 57 4.06 4.04 0.61
C LEU A 57 4.83 4.83 1.68
N THR A 58 4.20 5.04 2.84
CA THR A 58 4.85 5.72 3.98
C THR A 58 6.08 4.96 4.45
N PHE A 59 5.97 3.63 4.61
CA PHE A 59 7.09 2.79 5.00
C PHE A 59 8.22 2.80 3.95
N GLN A 60 7.88 2.66 2.67
CA GLN A 60 8.87 2.76 1.58
C GLN A 60 9.61 4.10 1.59
N ASN A 61 8.90 5.21 1.83
CA ASN A 61 9.52 6.53 1.93
C ASN A 61 10.43 6.66 3.16
N GLN A 62 10.03 6.08 4.31
CA GLN A 62 10.89 6.03 5.50
C GLN A 62 12.18 5.27 5.23
N VAL A 63 12.10 4.07 4.64
CA VAL A 63 13.27 3.27 4.27
C VAL A 63 14.17 4.02 3.28
N LYS A 64 13.57 4.72 2.30
CA LYS A 64 14.33 5.54 1.35
C LYS A 64 15.10 6.66 2.04
N LYS A 65 14.44 7.43 2.93
CA LYS A 65 15.07 8.51 3.69
C LYS A 65 16.18 8.03 4.62
N ILE A 66 16.05 6.84 5.21
CA ILE A 66 17.10 6.24 6.05
C ILE A 66 18.33 5.95 5.20
N LYS A 67 18.14 5.28 4.05
CA LYS A 67 19.24 5.01 3.10
C LYS A 67 19.93 6.28 2.61
N GLU A 68 19.17 7.31 2.25
CA GLU A 68 19.71 8.61 1.82
C GLU A 68 20.50 9.33 2.92
N LYS A 69 20.19 9.09 4.20
CA LYS A 69 20.97 9.62 5.33
C LYS A 69 22.26 8.84 5.55
N GLU A 70 22.23 7.52 5.35
CA GLU A 70 23.42 6.65 5.46
C GLU A 70 24.45 7.00 4.37
N THR A 71 24.00 7.23 3.13
CA THR A 71 24.90 7.62 2.03
C THR A 71 25.60 8.96 2.28
N LYS A 72 24.89 9.95 2.83
CA LYS A 72 25.44 11.28 3.13
C LYS A 72 26.36 11.33 4.36
N LYS A 73 26.38 10.27 5.16
CA LYS A 73 27.21 10.18 6.38
C LYS A 73 28.57 9.52 6.12
N ASN A 74 28.70 8.87 4.96
CA ASN A 74 29.90 8.18 4.50
C ASN A 74 30.68 8.98 3.44
N GLU A 75 30.17 10.16 3.07
CA GLU A 75 30.86 11.20 2.29
C GLU A 75 31.40 12.27 3.25
#